data_AF-A0A2H1WQ43-F1
#
_entry.id   AF-A0A2H1WQ43-F1
#
_cell.length_a   1.000
_cell.length_b   1.000
_cell.length_c   1.000
_cell.angle_alpha   90.00
_cell.angle_beta   90.00
_cell.angle_gamma   90.00
#
_symmetry.space_group_name_H-M   'P 1'
#
loop_
_entity.id
_entity.type
_entity.pdbx_description
1 polymer ?
#
loop_
_entity_poly.entity_id
_entity_poly.type
_entity_poly.pdbx_seq_one_letter_code
_entity_poly.pdbx_strand_id
1 'polypeptide(L)'
;MNEEKLSSDKVPQKFAEWLLSMGCPPDKVPTVDKLSEMCRGQYYMVWRSLMEHVEPKEIIRQKRLQVFNDDVQRCRKTNAFCKPDSSTIVPEELTLWKQQTALRERVQDAETRVQQARQELNLLVDKVSSRLSHRNLARARVAAAQRRAWLLQQLGEELRAKRDSLNEARTIADSLCSFDDCSDVENKLDKLTSRRQTPRAPAALSVSMAPLASSSITSNGGDMNDSGKLLL
;
A
#
# COMPACT_ATOMS: atom_id res chain seq x y z
N MET A 1 -46.03 -18.05 -46.32
CA MET A 1 -46.04 -18.86 -45.08
C MET A 1 -47.21 -19.81 -45.20
N ASN A 2 -47.01 -21.09 -44.85
CA ASN A 2 -47.88 -22.22 -45.19
C ASN A 2 -49.37 -21.94 -44.95
N GLU A 3 -50.15 -21.97 -46.03
CA GLU A 3 -51.62 -21.84 -46.05
C GLU A 3 -52.34 -23.10 -45.57
N GLU A 4 -51.77 -23.83 -44.60
CA GLU A 4 -52.52 -24.87 -43.92
C GLU A 4 -53.39 -24.21 -42.85
N LYS A 5 -54.65 -23.96 -43.23
CA LYS A 5 -55.68 -23.50 -42.29
C LYS A 5 -55.66 -24.44 -41.09
N LEU A 6 -55.33 -23.89 -39.92
CA LEU A 6 -55.38 -24.63 -38.65
C LEU A 6 -56.76 -25.30 -38.54
N SER A 7 -56.77 -26.54 -38.06
CA SER A 7 -58.01 -27.26 -37.76
C SER A 7 -58.50 -26.89 -36.35
N SER A 8 -59.80 -27.08 -36.09
CA SER A 8 -60.46 -26.79 -34.81
C SER A 8 -59.64 -27.24 -33.60
N ASP A 9 -59.15 -28.47 -33.68
CA ASP A 9 -58.49 -29.15 -32.56
C ASP A 9 -57.05 -28.68 -32.32
N LYS A 10 -56.41 -28.03 -33.30
CA LYS A 10 -55.02 -27.56 -33.21
C LYS A 10 -54.88 -26.13 -32.71
N VAL A 11 -55.96 -25.34 -32.76
CA VAL A 11 -55.93 -23.93 -32.34
C VAL A 11 -55.65 -23.73 -30.85
N PRO A 12 -56.19 -24.50 -29.90
CA PRO A 12 -55.87 -24.32 -28.48
C PRO A 12 -54.37 -24.42 -28.18
N GLN A 13 -53.70 -25.41 -28.78
CA GLN A 13 -52.27 -25.63 -28.60
C GLN A 13 -51.44 -24.54 -29.28
N LYS A 14 -51.79 -24.17 -30.52
CA LYS A 14 -51.11 -23.09 -31.26
C LYS A 14 -51.33 -21.72 -30.63
N PHE A 15 -52.47 -21.51 -29.97
CA PHE A 15 -52.76 -20.29 -29.24
C PHE A 15 -51.91 -20.17 -27.97
N ALA A 16 -51.67 -21.27 -27.25
CA ALA A 16 -50.72 -21.28 -26.14
C ALA A 16 -49.30 -20.90 -26.61
N GLU A 17 -48.83 -21.51 -27.70
CA GLU A 17 -47.54 -21.19 -28.31
C GLU A 17 -47.46 -19.73 -28.77
N TRP A 18 -48.52 -19.22 -29.40
CA TRP A 18 -48.59 -17.83 -29.84
C TRP A 18 -48.56 -16.86 -28.65
N LEU A 19 -49.30 -17.11 -27.56
CA LEU A 19 -49.25 -16.29 -26.35
C LEU A 19 -47.84 -16.19 -25.76
N LEU A 20 -47.11 -17.32 -25.71
CA LEU A 20 -45.71 -17.34 -25.29
C LEU A 20 -44.83 -16.50 -26.23
N SER A 21 -45.04 -16.61 -27.54
CA SER A 21 -44.31 -15.82 -28.56
C SER A 21 -44.61 -14.32 -28.51
N MET A 22 -45.76 -13.93 -27.95
CA MET A 22 -46.13 -12.55 -27.65
C MET A 22 -45.47 -12.03 -26.36
N GLY A 23 -44.77 -12.89 -25.62
CA GLY A 23 -44.10 -12.56 -24.37
C GLY A 23 -45.00 -12.65 -23.14
N CYS A 24 -46.10 -13.42 -23.23
CA CYS A 24 -46.88 -13.78 -22.04
C CYS A 24 -46.03 -14.72 -21.15
N PRO A 25 -45.91 -14.44 -19.84
CA PRO A 25 -45.18 -15.33 -18.94
C PRO A 25 -45.87 -16.70 -18.85
N PRO A 26 -45.09 -17.81 -18.81
CA PRO A 26 -45.64 -19.17 -18.89
C PRO A 26 -46.64 -19.47 -17.77
N ASP A 27 -46.41 -18.92 -16.57
CA ASP A 27 -47.27 -19.11 -15.40
C ASP A 27 -48.67 -18.50 -15.56
N LYS A 28 -48.86 -17.61 -16.54
CA LYS A 28 -50.15 -16.97 -16.83
C LYS A 28 -50.83 -17.54 -18.08
N VAL A 29 -50.17 -18.44 -18.81
CA VAL A 29 -50.77 -19.08 -19.98
C VAL A 29 -51.77 -20.14 -19.49
N PRO A 30 -53.05 -20.07 -19.89
CA PRO A 30 -54.02 -21.08 -19.48
C PRO A 30 -53.63 -22.47 -19.96
N THR A 31 -54.00 -23.50 -19.19
CA THR A 31 -53.77 -24.90 -19.58
C THR A 31 -54.53 -25.24 -20.87
N VAL A 32 -54.05 -26.24 -21.62
CA VAL A 32 -54.63 -26.62 -22.91
C VAL A 32 -56.11 -26.98 -22.79
N ASP A 33 -56.52 -27.63 -21.70
CA ASP A 33 -57.92 -27.96 -21.44
C ASP A 33 -58.79 -26.71 -21.32
N LYS A 34 -58.32 -25.71 -20.56
CA LYS A 34 -59.02 -24.41 -20.41
C LYS A 34 -59.03 -23.62 -21.72
N LEU A 35 -57.97 -23.72 -22.51
CA LEU A 35 -57.92 -23.12 -23.85
C LEU A 35 -58.87 -23.81 -24.82
N SER A 36 -59.09 -25.12 -24.69
CA SER A 36 -60.05 -25.85 -25.52
C SER A 36 -61.49 -25.39 -25.29
N GLU A 37 -61.83 -25.03 -24.04
CA GLU A 37 -63.10 -24.41 -23.69
C GLU A 37 -63.21 -22.99 -24.26
N MET A 38 -62.15 -22.18 -24.12
CA MET A 38 -62.11 -20.80 -24.61
C MET A 38 -62.14 -20.69 -26.14
N CYS A 39 -61.59 -21.68 -26.84
CA CYS A 39 -61.52 -21.72 -28.30
C CYS A 39 -62.71 -22.46 -28.93
N ARG A 40 -63.77 -22.77 -28.18
CA ARG A 40 -64.91 -23.53 -28.69
C ARG A 40 -65.88 -22.67 -29.52
N GLY A 41 -66.51 -23.29 -30.51
CA GLY A 41 -67.58 -22.66 -31.30
C GLY A 41 -67.08 -21.50 -32.17
N GLN A 42 -67.77 -20.36 -32.13
CA GLN A 42 -67.42 -19.19 -32.96
C GLN A 42 -66.12 -18.50 -32.53
N TYR A 43 -65.72 -18.62 -31.26
CA TYR A 43 -64.49 -18.02 -30.73
C TYR A 43 -63.23 -18.61 -31.36
N TYR A 44 -63.30 -19.87 -31.82
CA TYR A 44 -62.26 -20.50 -32.63
C TYR A 44 -61.77 -19.61 -33.78
N MET A 45 -62.72 -19.05 -34.54
CA MET A 45 -62.41 -18.24 -35.72
C MET A 45 -61.72 -16.93 -35.35
N VAL A 46 -62.13 -16.33 -34.22
CA VAL A 46 -61.56 -15.08 -33.71
C VAL A 46 -60.12 -15.28 -33.29
N TRP A 47 -59.83 -16.32 -32.49
CA TRP A 47 -58.47 -16.61 -32.04
C TRP A 47 -57.55 -17.00 -33.19
N ARG A 48 -58.04 -17.81 -34.13
CA ARG A 48 -57.31 -18.16 -35.35
C ARG A 48 -56.98 -16.91 -36.17
N SER A 49 -57.96 -16.04 -36.41
CA SER A 49 -57.75 -14.80 -37.16
C SER A 49 -56.75 -13.88 -36.47
N LEU A 50 -56.80 -13.77 -35.14
CA LEU A 50 -55.85 -12.97 -34.38
C LEU A 50 -54.41 -13.49 -34.54
N MET A 51 -54.20 -14.81 -34.42
CA MET A 51 -52.90 -15.44 -34.62
C MET A 51 -52.37 -15.30 -36.05
N GLU A 52 -53.25 -15.23 -37.05
CA GLU A 52 -52.87 -15.05 -38.47
C GLU A 52 -52.38 -13.61 -38.75
N HIS A 53 -52.94 -12.60 -38.08
CA HIS A 53 -52.68 -11.19 -38.39
C HIS A 53 -51.71 -10.49 -37.43
N VAL A 54 -51.52 -11.04 -36.23
CA VAL A 54 -50.66 -10.45 -35.21
C VAL A 54 -49.37 -11.25 -35.10
N GLU A 55 -48.28 -10.62 -35.52
CA GLU A 55 -46.96 -11.19 -35.45
C GLU A 55 -46.41 -11.27 -34.01
N PRO A 56 -45.53 -12.24 -33.73
CA PRO A 56 -44.82 -12.33 -32.45
C PRO A 56 -44.07 -11.06 -32.05
N LYS A 57 -43.91 -10.87 -30.74
CA LYS A 57 -43.23 -9.70 -30.13
C LYS A 57 -41.80 -9.51 -30.66
N GLU A 58 -41.04 -10.60 -30.72
CA GLU A 58 -39.95 -10.89 -31.68
C GLU A 58 -39.85 -9.96 -32.90
N ILE A 59 -40.75 -10.26 -33.83
CA ILE A 59 -40.74 -9.75 -35.19
C ILE A 59 -41.16 -8.28 -35.18
N ILE A 60 -42.15 -7.92 -34.36
CA ILE A 60 -42.56 -6.53 -34.18
C ILE A 60 -41.38 -5.69 -33.66
N ARG A 61 -40.62 -6.19 -32.68
CA ARG A 61 -39.45 -5.49 -32.14
C ARG A 61 -38.38 -5.30 -33.20
N GLN A 62 -38.10 -6.33 -34.00
CA GLN A 62 -37.14 -6.25 -35.10
C GLN A 62 -37.58 -5.25 -36.18
N LYS A 63 -38.84 -5.27 -36.59
CA LYS A 63 -39.40 -4.31 -37.56
C LYS A 63 -39.31 -2.87 -37.04
N ARG A 64 -39.63 -2.64 -35.76
CA ARG A 64 -39.47 -1.31 -35.13
C ARG A 64 -38.01 -0.86 -35.13
N LEU A 65 -37.08 -1.75 -34.82
CA LEU A 65 -35.65 -1.44 -34.88
C LEU A 65 -35.20 -1.14 -36.31
N GLN A 66 -35.72 -1.86 -37.30
CA GLN A 66 -35.44 -1.61 -38.71
C GLN A 66 -35.94 -0.24 -39.14
N VAL A 67 -37.19 0.12 -38.84
CA VAL A 67 -37.74 1.46 -39.11
C VAL A 67 -36.87 2.55 -38.48
N PHE A 68 -36.47 2.36 -37.23
CA PHE A 68 -35.57 3.29 -36.55
C PHE A 68 -34.23 3.43 -37.29
N ASN A 69 -33.60 2.33 -37.70
CA ASN A 69 -32.35 2.37 -38.46
C ASN A 69 -32.52 3.05 -39.82
N ASP A 70 -33.64 2.80 -40.50
CA ASP A 70 -33.96 3.42 -41.78
C ASP A 70 -34.16 4.94 -41.62
N ASP A 71 -34.81 5.38 -40.53
CA ASP A 71 -34.98 6.79 -40.20
C ASP A 71 -33.65 7.46 -39.84
N VAL A 72 -32.76 6.78 -39.09
CA VAL A 72 -31.38 7.24 -38.86
C VAL A 72 -30.66 7.44 -40.19
N GLN A 73 -30.73 6.45 -41.09
CA GLN A 73 -30.07 6.53 -42.39
C GLN A 73 -30.64 7.65 -43.26
N ARG A 74 -31.97 7.82 -43.28
CA ARG A 74 -32.65 8.90 -44.00
C ARG A 74 -32.16 10.25 -43.51
N CYS A 75 -32.17 10.48 -42.20
CA CYS A 75 -31.73 11.73 -41.59
C CYS A 75 -30.23 12.02 -41.80
N ARG A 76 -29.39 10.97 -41.86
CA ARG A 76 -27.97 11.10 -42.24
C ARG A 76 -27.81 11.52 -43.70
N LYS A 77 -28.52 10.88 -44.62
CA LYS A 77 -28.46 11.20 -46.07
C LYS A 77 -28.94 12.62 -46.36
N THR A 78 -29.98 13.09 -45.67
CA THR A 78 -30.53 14.45 -45.85
C THR A 78 -29.79 15.51 -45.05
N ASN A 79 -28.75 15.16 -44.27
CA ASN A 79 -28.05 16.07 -43.35
C ASN A 79 -28.99 16.79 -42.35
N ALA A 80 -30.13 16.18 -42.02
CA ALA A 80 -31.14 16.77 -41.14
C ALA A 80 -30.61 17.06 -39.74
N PHE A 81 -29.53 16.38 -39.34
CA PHE A 81 -28.87 16.57 -38.05
C PHE A 81 -27.86 17.74 -37.99
N CYS A 82 -27.51 18.32 -39.14
CA CYS A 82 -26.45 19.34 -39.26
C CYS A 82 -26.99 20.69 -39.77
N LYS A 83 -28.17 20.71 -40.40
CA LYS A 83 -28.79 21.93 -40.93
C LYS A 83 -30.13 22.20 -40.23
N PRO A 84 -30.25 23.27 -39.43
CA PRO A 84 -31.51 23.60 -38.76
C PRO A 84 -32.64 23.95 -39.75
N ASP A 85 -32.31 24.37 -40.98
CA ASP A 85 -33.27 24.78 -42.01
C ASP A 85 -33.66 23.67 -43.00
N SER A 86 -33.27 22.42 -42.75
CA SER A 86 -33.75 21.33 -43.60
C SER A 86 -35.24 21.12 -43.36
N SER A 87 -36.08 21.11 -44.40
CA SER A 87 -37.52 20.82 -44.29
C SER A 87 -37.84 19.37 -43.85
N THR A 88 -36.84 18.66 -43.32
CA THR A 88 -36.94 17.27 -42.90
C THR A 88 -37.33 17.24 -41.43
N ILE A 89 -38.54 16.76 -41.16
CA ILE A 89 -39.01 16.52 -39.80
C ILE A 89 -38.19 15.36 -39.22
N VAL A 90 -37.45 15.63 -38.15
CA VAL A 90 -36.67 14.62 -37.43
C VAL A 90 -37.53 14.04 -36.30
N PRO A 91 -37.77 12.72 -36.26
CA PRO A 91 -38.46 12.07 -35.15
C PRO A 91 -37.81 12.35 -33.79
N GLU A 92 -38.61 12.54 -32.75
CA GLU A 92 -38.15 12.84 -31.39
C GLU A 92 -37.21 11.75 -30.86
N GLU A 93 -37.50 10.47 -31.15
CA GLU A 93 -36.71 9.34 -30.73
C GLU A 93 -35.28 9.39 -31.29
N LEU A 94 -35.10 9.92 -32.51
CA LEU A 94 -33.77 10.12 -33.10
C LEU A 94 -33.00 11.25 -32.42
N THR A 95 -33.69 12.30 -31.99
CA THR A 95 -33.05 13.41 -31.26
C THR A 95 -32.55 12.93 -29.90
N LEU A 96 -33.37 12.18 -29.17
CA LEU A 96 -33.00 11.57 -27.89
C LEU A 96 -31.86 10.55 -28.07
N TRP A 97 -31.92 9.71 -29.09
CA TRP A 97 -30.84 8.77 -29.40
C TRP A 97 -29.52 9.50 -29.69
N LYS A 98 -29.54 10.60 -30.45
CA LYS A 98 -28.33 11.39 -30.74
C LYS A 98 -27.75 11.99 -29.46
N GLN A 99 -28.59 12.55 -28.59
CA GLN A 99 -28.19 13.10 -27.29
C GLN A 99 -27.58 12.00 -26.40
N GLN A 100 -28.23 10.85 -26.30
CA GLN A 100 -27.73 9.71 -25.53
C GLN A 100 -26.39 9.20 -26.07
N THR A 101 -26.24 9.11 -27.39
CA THR A 101 -25.00 8.68 -28.03
C THR A 101 -23.86 9.67 -27.74
N ALA A 102 -24.11 10.97 -27.89
CA ALA A 102 -23.13 12.02 -27.56
C ALA A 102 -22.75 12.02 -26.06
N LEU A 103 -23.71 11.75 -25.17
CA LEU A 103 -23.43 11.59 -23.75
C LEU A 103 -22.56 10.36 -23.47
N ARG A 104 -22.82 9.23 -24.14
CA ARG A 104 -21.98 8.02 -24.00
C ARG A 104 -20.55 8.26 -24.45
N GLU A 105 -20.35 8.94 -25.58
CA GLU A 105 -19.01 9.34 -26.05
C GLU A 105 -18.29 10.21 -25.02
N ARG A 106 -18.96 11.24 -24.47
CA ARG A 106 -18.38 12.10 -23.43
C ARG A 106 -18.02 11.35 -22.15
N VAL A 107 -18.84 10.37 -21.76
CA VAL A 107 -18.55 9.51 -20.60
C VAL A 107 -17.32 8.66 -20.88
N GLN A 108 -17.23 8.04 -22.05
CA GLN A 108 -16.07 7.24 -22.45
C GLN A 108 -14.78 8.09 -22.50
N ASP A 109 -14.85 9.31 -23.01
CA ASP A 109 -13.73 10.26 -23.01
C ASP A 109 -13.33 10.71 -21.59
N ALA A 110 -14.30 10.84 -20.68
CA ALA A 110 -14.02 11.14 -19.27
C ALA A 110 -13.36 9.94 -18.58
N GLU A 111 -13.85 8.73 -18.80
CA GLU A 111 -13.30 7.50 -18.23
C GLU A 111 -11.87 7.25 -18.69
N THR A 112 -11.59 7.42 -19.98
CA THR A 112 -10.23 7.27 -20.53
C THR A 112 -9.26 8.29 -19.92
N ARG A 113 -9.65 9.57 -19.80
CA ARG A 113 -8.84 10.60 -19.13
C ARG A 113 -8.57 10.28 -17.66
N VAL A 114 -9.60 9.83 -16.92
CA VAL A 114 -9.43 9.43 -15.51
C VAL A 114 -8.47 8.24 -15.41
N GLN A 115 -8.57 7.27 -16.32
CA GLN A 115 -7.70 6.11 -16.32
C GLN A 115 -6.24 6.50 -16.60
N GLN A 116 -6.00 7.40 -17.55
CA GLN A 116 -4.67 7.95 -17.83
C GLN A 116 -4.10 8.70 -16.61
N ALA A 117 -4.89 9.59 -16.00
CA ALA A 117 -4.47 10.33 -14.81
C ALA A 117 -4.13 9.40 -13.63
N ARG A 118 -4.87 8.30 -13.45
CA ARG A 118 -4.57 7.28 -12.44
C ARG A 118 -3.25 6.57 -12.72
N GLN A 119 -2.97 6.23 -13.98
CA GLN A 119 -1.70 5.60 -14.36
C GLN A 119 -0.52 6.53 -14.09
N GLU A 120 -0.63 7.81 -14.47
CA GLU A 120 0.40 8.82 -14.19
C GLU A 120 0.64 9.02 -12.70
N LEU A 121 -0.43 9.06 -11.90
CA LEU A 121 -0.34 9.16 -10.45
C LEU A 121 0.42 7.97 -9.85
N ASN A 122 0.12 6.75 -10.28
CA ASN A 122 0.82 5.56 -9.79
C ASN A 122 2.32 5.62 -10.11
N LEU A 123 2.69 6.05 -11.32
CA LEU A 123 4.10 6.24 -11.69
C LEU A 123 4.80 7.29 -10.81
N LEU A 124 4.10 8.35 -10.42
CA LEU A 124 4.62 9.36 -9.50
C LEU A 124 4.80 8.81 -8.09
N VAL A 125 3.80 8.06 -7.59
CA VAL A 125 3.85 7.40 -6.28
C VAL A 125 5.04 6.45 -6.20
N ASP A 126 5.29 5.65 -7.24
CA ASP A 126 6.44 4.73 -7.29
C ASP A 126 7.79 5.48 -7.30
N LYS A 127 7.88 6.58 -8.05
CA LYS A 127 9.06 7.46 -8.07
C LYS A 127 9.31 8.11 -6.70
N VAL A 128 8.26 8.57 -6.02
CA VAL A 128 8.38 9.16 -4.68
C VAL A 128 8.79 8.09 -3.67
N SER A 129 8.17 6.91 -3.73
CA SER A 129 8.45 5.79 -2.82
C SER A 129 9.88 5.29 -2.95
N SER A 130 10.37 5.13 -4.18
CA SER A 130 11.77 4.75 -4.44
C SER A 130 12.77 5.81 -4.00
N ARG A 131 12.50 7.09 -4.25
CA ARG A 131 13.37 8.17 -3.73
C ARG A 131 13.38 8.22 -2.21
N LEU A 132 12.24 8.03 -1.57
CA LEU A 132 12.12 8.01 -0.11
C LEU A 132 12.88 6.82 0.49
N SER A 133 12.78 5.63 -0.12
CA SER A 133 13.50 4.44 0.33
C SER A 133 15.02 4.63 0.20
N HIS A 134 15.51 5.17 -0.91
CA HIS A 134 16.92 5.51 -1.08
C HIS A 134 17.40 6.54 -0.04
N ARG A 135 16.60 7.58 0.22
CA ARG A 135 16.93 8.58 1.25
C ARG A 135 17.03 7.95 2.64
N ASN A 136 16.09 7.07 2.99
CA ASN A 136 16.08 6.40 4.28
C ASN A 136 17.29 5.47 4.44
N LEU A 137 17.65 4.74 3.38
CA LEU A 137 18.86 3.91 3.37
C LEU A 137 20.13 4.75 3.55
N ALA A 138 20.25 5.89 2.84
CA ALA A 138 21.38 6.79 2.98
C ALA A 138 21.48 7.35 4.42
N ARG A 139 20.35 7.77 5.01
CA ARG A 139 20.29 8.22 6.41
C ARG A 139 20.75 7.13 7.38
N ALA A 140 20.31 5.89 7.20
CA ALA A 140 20.74 4.77 8.04
C ALA A 140 22.26 4.54 7.96
N ARG A 141 22.84 4.64 6.76
CA ARG A 141 24.30 4.54 6.56
C ARG A 141 25.07 5.66 7.26
N VAL A 142 24.59 6.91 7.16
CA VAL A 142 25.20 8.05 7.85
C VAL A 142 25.13 7.86 9.36
N ALA A 143 23.98 7.50 9.91
CA ALA A 143 23.82 7.24 11.35
C ALA A 143 24.70 6.08 11.84
N ALA A 144 24.93 5.05 11.03
CA ALA A 144 25.86 3.98 11.36
C ALA A 144 27.32 4.45 11.34
N ALA A 145 27.72 5.26 10.36
CA ALA A 145 29.06 5.84 10.27
C ALA A 145 29.35 6.80 11.44
N GLN A 146 28.39 7.65 11.80
CA GLN A 146 28.50 8.55 12.96
C GLN A 146 28.71 7.79 14.26
N ARG A 147 27.93 6.72 14.50
CA ARG A 147 28.11 5.86 15.67
C ARG A 147 29.50 5.23 15.72
N ARG A 148 30.01 4.73 14.59
CA ARG A 148 31.37 4.16 14.51
C ARG A 148 32.45 5.22 14.77
N ALA A 149 32.32 6.40 14.16
CA ALA A 149 33.26 7.49 14.37
C ALA A 149 33.32 7.91 15.84
N TRP A 150 32.16 8.01 16.50
CA TRP A 150 32.07 8.32 17.92
C TRP A 150 32.76 7.25 18.80
N LEU A 151 32.52 5.96 18.54
CA LEU A 151 33.20 4.87 19.26
C LEU A 151 34.72 4.90 19.06
N LEU A 152 35.18 5.12 17.82
CA LEU A 152 36.61 5.22 17.52
C LEU A 152 37.25 6.42 18.21
N GLN A 153 36.53 7.54 18.33
CA GLN A 153 37.00 8.71 19.04
C GLN A 153 37.17 8.40 20.55
N GLN A 154 36.17 7.76 21.17
CA GLN A 154 36.28 7.34 22.58
C GLN A 154 37.46 6.40 22.82
N LEU A 155 37.62 5.36 21.98
CA LEU A 155 38.75 4.44 22.07
C LEU A 155 40.09 5.17 21.87
N GLY A 156 40.14 6.16 20.97
CA GLY A 156 41.31 6.99 20.76
C GLY A 156 41.67 7.84 21.99
N GLU A 157 40.67 8.38 22.67
CA GLU A 157 40.82 9.13 23.93
C GLU A 157 41.32 8.20 25.05
N GLU A 158 40.75 7.00 25.20
CA GLU A 158 41.21 6.00 26.18
C GLU A 158 42.65 5.54 25.94
N LEU A 159 43.01 5.26 24.68
CA LEU A 159 44.37 4.87 24.32
C LEU A 159 45.37 6.01 24.57
N ARG A 160 44.97 7.26 24.33
CA ARG A 160 45.78 8.44 24.65
C ARG A 160 46.02 8.54 26.15
N ALA A 161 44.99 8.42 26.96
CA ALA A 161 45.11 8.44 28.43
C ALA A 161 46.01 7.30 28.94
N LYS A 162 45.85 6.08 28.42
CA LYS A 162 46.71 4.94 28.78
C LYS A 162 48.17 5.16 28.39
N ARG A 163 48.42 5.70 27.19
CA ARG A 163 49.77 6.07 26.75
C ARG A 163 50.40 7.09 27.68
N ASP A 164 49.65 8.12 28.07
CA ASP A 164 50.16 9.18 28.95
C ASP A 164 50.51 8.61 30.34
N SER A 165 49.66 7.74 30.90
CA SER A 165 49.98 7.00 32.13
C SER A 165 51.21 6.11 32.02
N LEU A 166 51.40 5.42 30.88
CA LEU A 166 52.62 4.62 30.64
C LEU A 166 53.87 5.50 30.50
N ASN A 167 53.75 6.66 29.87
CA ASN A 167 54.85 7.62 29.77
C ASN A 167 55.23 8.16 31.15
N GLU A 168 54.26 8.49 32.00
CA GLU A 168 54.51 8.88 33.39
C GLU A 168 55.20 7.77 34.17
N ALA A 169 54.71 6.53 34.07
CA ALA A 169 55.32 5.36 34.71
C ALA A 169 56.76 5.14 34.22
N ARG A 170 57.01 5.34 32.92
CA ARG A 170 58.36 5.31 32.36
C ARG A 170 59.23 6.42 32.92
N THR A 171 58.76 7.66 33.00
CA THR A 171 59.53 8.77 33.58
C THR A 171 59.86 8.52 35.04
N ILE A 172 58.94 7.94 35.82
CA ILE A 172 59.21 7.50 37.20
C ILE A 172 60.28 6.42 37.22
N ALA A 173 60.16 5.39 36.38
CA ALA A 173 61.17 4.33 36.28
C ALA A 173 62.54 4.86 35.88
N ASP A 174 62.61 5.76 34.88
CA ASP A 174 63.84 6.42 34.45
C ASP A 174 64.46 7.27 35.59
N SER A 175 63.63 7.94 36.41
CA SER A 175 64.09 8.68 37.61
C SER A 175 64.54 7.77 38.76
N LEU A 176 64.02 6.55 38.87
CA LEU A 176 64.47 5.56 39.86
C LEU A 176 65.75 4.85 39.38
N CYS A 177 65.91 4.69 38.07
CA CYS A 177 67.07 4.06 37.42
C CYS A 177 68.19 5.04 37.10
N SER A 178 67.99 6.36 37.19
CA SER A 178 69.06 7.35 37.10
C SER A 178 69.98 7.16 38.30
N PHE A 179 71.00 6.33 38.08
CA PHE A 179 72.11 6.03 38.98
C PHE A 179 73.05 7.24 39.07
N ASP A 180 72.53 8.37 39.54
CA ASP A 180 73.37 9.41 40.13
C ASP A 180 73.32 9.20 41.65
N ASP A 181 74.50 8.97 42.25
CA ASP A 181 74.78 8.93 43.70
C ASP A 181 74.79 7.59 44.46
N CYS A 182 74.80 6.40 43.83
CA CYS A 182 75.17 5.19 44.59
C CYS A 182 76.67 5.17 44.99
N SER A 183 77.54 5.80 44.20
CA SER A 183 78.98 5.90 44.50
C SER A 183 79.27 6.82 45.70
N ASP A 184 78.49 7.89 45.89
CA ASP A 184 78.68 8.82 47.01
C ASP A 184 78.16 8.22 48.34
N VAL A 185 77.15 7.34 48.26
CA VAL A 185 76.65 6.58 49.42
C VAL A 185 77.61 5.45 49.81
N GLU A 186 78.15 4.68 48.87
CA GLU A 186 79.19 3.68 49.17
C GLU A 186 80.44 4.32 49.79
N ASN A 187 80.92 5.43 49.24
CA ASN A 187 82.08 6.15 49.79
C ASN A 187 81.81 6.74 51.19
N LYS A 188 80.58 7.15 51.50
CA LYS A 188 80.18 7.60 52.85
C LYS A 188 79.99 6.42 53.81
N LEU A 189 79.50 5.29 53.33
CA LEU A 189 79.35 4.06 54.11
C LEU A 189 80.71 3.48 54.51
N ASP A 190 81.68 3.44 53.59
CA ASP A 190 83.05 2.99 53.86
C ASP A 190 83.78 3.87 54.88
N LYS A 191 83.51 5.18 54.89
CA LYS A 191 84.00 6.09 55.93
C LYS A 191 83.39 5.82 57.30
N LEU A 192 82.14 5.35 57.36
CA LEU A 192 81.45 5.04 58.61
C LEU A 192 81.80 3.63 59.14
N THR A 193 81.99 2.65 58.26
CA THR A 193 82.43 1.29 58.63
C THR A 193 83.90 1.29 59.06
N SER A 194 84.77 2.08 58.41
CA SER A 194 86.16 2.30 58.84
C SER A 194 86.25 2.96 60.24
N ARG A 195 85.21 3.68 60.67
CA ARG A 195 85.15 4.35 61.98
C ARG A 195 84.58 3.45 63.08
N ARG A 196 84.07 2.25 62.77
CA ARG A 196 83.33 1.39 63.70
C ARG A 196 84.09 0.15 64.18
N GLN A 197 85.42 0.25 64.28
CA GLN A 197 86.22 -0.68 65.10
C GLN A 197 86.44 -0.08 66.49
N THR A 198 85.43 -0.18 67.37
CA THR A 198 85.54 -0.34 68.85
C THR A 198 84.13 -0.41 69.47
N PRO A 199 83.93 -1.17 70.57
CA PRO A 199 82.65 -1.80 70.86
C PRO A 199 81.75 -0.98 71.80
N ARG A 200 80.45 -0.92 71.52
CA ARG A 200 79.42 -0.81 72.56
C ARG A 200 78.09 -1.43 72.12
N ALA A 201 77.53 -2.22 73.02
CA ALA A 201 76.34 -3.06 72.86
C ALA A 201 75.02 -2.25 72.78
N PRO A 202 73.91 -2.88 72.34
CA PRO A 202 72.70 -2.21 71.83
C PRO A 202 71.56 -2.19 72.86
N ALA A 203 70.63 -1.24 72.71
CA ALA A 203 69.23 -1.30 73.16
C ALA A 203 68.56 0.03 72.77
N ALA A 204 67.31 0.15 72.36
CA ALA A 204 66.29 -0.76 71.86
C ALA A 204 65.24 0.18 71.22
N LEU A 205 64.63 -0.27 70.12
CA LEU A 205 63.65 0.49 69.34
C LEU A 205 62.34 0.66 70.13
N SER A 206 61.76 1.85 70.11
CA SER A 206 60.36 2.06 70.49
C SER A 206 59.82 3.25 69.71
N VAL A 207 59.24 2.98 68.54
CA VAL A 207 58.33 3.93 67.88
C VAL A 207 57.05 3.18 67.55
N SER A 208 56.00 3.58 68.25
CA SER A 208 54.62 3.16 68.06
C SER A 208 54.10 3.78 66.77
N MET A 209 53.65 2.97 65.81
CA MET A 209 52.95 3.44 64.62
C MET A 209 51.46 3.20 64.82
N ALA A 210 50.70 4.29 64.84
CA ALA A 210 49.24 4.29 64.83
C ALA A 210 48.71 3.65 63.53
N PRO A 211 47.58 2.92 63.56
CA PRO A 211 47.00 2.34 62.35
C PRO A 211 46.34 3.41 61.48
N LEU A 212 46.56 3.26 60.17
CA LEU A 212 45.86 3.97 59.09
C LEU A 212 44.36 3.69 59.16
N ALA A 213 43.56 4.76 59.27
CA ALA A 213 42.13 4.70 59.03
C ALA A 213 41.87 4.74 57.52
N SER A 214 41.45 3.60 56.96
CA SER A 214 40.77 3.54 55.66
C SER A 214 39.30 3.88 55.87
N SER A 215 38.81 4.95 55.24
CA SER A 215 37.37 5.16 55.05
C SER A 215 36.98 4.84 53.61
N SER A 216 36.24 3.75 53.47
CA SER A 216 35.44 3.41 52.31
C SER A 216 34.26 4.37 52.16
N ILE A 217 33.96 4.82 50.94
CA ILE A 217 32.60 5.22 50.55
C ILE A 217 32.18 4.35 49.38
N THR A 218 31.28 3.41 49.68
CA THR A 218 30.27 2.91 48.77
C THR A 218 29.13 3.92 48.73
N SER A 219 28.67 4.29 47.54
CA SER A 219 27.32 4.83 47.37
C SER A 219 26.68 4.09 46.21
N ASN A 220 25.81 3.16 46.61
CA ASN A 220 24.85 2.48 45.76
C ASN A 220 23.52 3.19 45.97
N GLY A 221 22.72 3.34 44.91
CA GLY A 221 21.27 3.53 45.04
C GLY A 221 20.74 4.82 44.44
N GLY A 222 20.07 4.65 43.30
CA GLY A 222 19.24 5.67 42.67
C GLY A 222 18.38 5.09 41.57
N ASP A 223 17.74 3.94 41.84
CA ASP A 223 16.57 3.49 41.08
C ASP A 223 15.50 4.57 41.13
N MET A 224 15.08 5.05 39.97
CA MET A 224 13.75 5.64 39.80
C MET A 224 13.15 5.09 38.51
N ASN A 225 12.11 4.28 38.72
CA ASN A 225 11.02 3.98 37.82
C ASN A 225 10.72 5.13 36.85
N ASP A 226 10.49 4.80 35.58
CA ASP A 226 9.28 5.28 34.95
C ASP A 226 8.69 4.24 33.98
N SER A 227 7.45 3.87 34.28
CA SER A 227 6.61 2.96 33.50
C SER A 227 5.80 3.81 32.55
N GLY A 228 6.19 3.85 31.27
CA GLY A 228 5.48 4.56 30.21
C GLY A 228 4.98 3.62 29.12
N LYS A 229 3.71 3.19 29.25
CA LYS A 229 2.84 2.57 28.24
C LYS A 229 3.24 2.78 26.78
N LEU A 230 3.16 1.72 25.97
CA LEU A 230 2.68 1.81 24.59
C LEU A 230 1.84 0.58 24.25
N LEU A 231 0.52 0.81 24.25
CA LEU A 231 -0.50 0.09 23.50
C LEU A 231 -0.47 0.60 22.06
N LEU A 232 -0.85 -0.31 21.13
CA LEU A 232 -0.93 -0.24 19.66
C LEU A 232 0.35 -0.65 18.91
#